data_AF-A0A949P1C5-F1
#
_entry.id   AF-A0A949P1C5-F1
#
_cell.length_a   1.000
_cell.length_b   1.000
_cell.length_c   1.000
_cell.angle_alpha   90.00
_cell.angle_beta   90.00
_cell.angle_gamma   90.00
#
_symmetry.space_group_name_H-M   'P 1'
#
loop_
_entity.id
_entity.type
_entity.pdbx_description
1 polymer ?
#
loop_
_entity_poly.entity_id
_entity_poly.type
_entity_poly.pdbx_seq_one_letter_code
_entity_poly.pdbx_strand_id
1 'polypeptide(L)' 'MNDRFSVGRDEGYLVIRDNERGGRAVIAFLPNDRKPDAPLNMASVCVKALNAEAEKYRKRRDT' A
#
# COMPACT_ATOMS: atom_id res chain seq x y z
N MET A 1 -12.27 8.39 -7.93
CA MET A 1 -12.04 6.95 -7.64
C MET A 1 -11.25 6.88 -6.35
N ASN A 2 -11.68 6.11 -5.37
CA ASN A 2 -10.85 5.84 -4.18
C ASN A 2 -9.82 4.77 -4.53
N ASP A 3 -8.57 5.01 -4.14
CA ASP A 3 -7.48 4.03 -4.28
C ASP A 3 -7.78 2.79 -3.43
N ARG A 4 -7.57 1.59 -4.01
CA ARG A 4 -7.77 0.32 -3.30
C ARG A 4 -6.76 0.16 -2.16
N PHE A 5 -5.52 0.53 -2.40
CA PHE A 5 -4.44 0.44 -1.43
C PHE A 5 -3.99 1.83 -1.00
N SER A 6 -3.71 1.99 0.29
CA SER A 6 -3.19 3.23 0.86
C SER A 6 -2.12 2.98 1.91
N VAL A 7 -1.18 3.93 2.04
CA VAL A 7 -0.17 3.91 3.09
C VAL A 7 -0.77 4.47 4.38
N GLY A 8 -0.54 3.78 5.49
CA GLY A 8 -0.95 4.21 6.82
C GLY A 8 0.06 3.78 7.87
N ARG A 9 -0.33 3.90 9.15
CA ARG A 9 0.44 3.39 10.28
C ARG A 9 -0.37 2.35 11.05
N ASP A 10 0.32 1.40 11.66
CA ASP A 10 -0.25 0.42 12.58
C ASP A 10 0.78 0.08 13.66
N GLU A 11 0.43 0.23 14.93
CA GLU A 11 1.32 -0.04 16.08
C GLU A 11 2.74 0.53 15.95
N GLY A 12 2.88 1.70 15.31
CA GLY A 12 4.18 2.36 15.08
C GLY A 12 4.92 1.92 13.80
N TYR A 13 4.43 0.90 13.09
CA TYR A 13 4.92 0.48 11.79
C TYR A 13 4.22 1.23 10.66
N LEU A 14 4.96 1.47 9.58
CA LEU A 14 4.37 1.92 8.32
C LEU A 14 3.78 0.71 7.60
N VAL A 15 2.52 0.80 7.15
CA VAL A 15 1.82 -0.32 6.51
C VAL A 15 1.12 0.12 5.23
N ILE A 16 0.96 -0.80 4.28
CA ILE A 16 -0.02 -0.66 3.19
C ILE A 16 -1.28 -1.42 3.58
N ARG A 17 -2.45 -0.76 3.48
CA ARG A 17 -3.77 -1.31 3.79
C ARG A 17 -4.58 -1.56 2.51
N ASP A 18 -5.37 -2.63 2.47
CA ASP A 18 -6.40 -2.88 1.45
C ASP A 18 -7.75 -2.33 1.95
N ASN A 19 -8.20 -1.24 1.32
CA ASN A 19 -9.42 -0.51 1.69
C ASN A 19 -10.70 -1.29 1.37
N GLU A 20 -10.67 -2.24 0.43
CA GLU A 20 -11.83 -3.08 0.09
C GLU A 20 -12.02 -4.24 1.07
N ARG A 21 -11.00 -4.59 1.86
CA ARG A 21 -11.02 -5.68 2.84
C ARG A 21 -11.07 -5.18 4.27
N GLY A 22 -11.86 -4.14 4.52
CA GLY A 22 -12.01 -3.55 5.84
C GLY A 22 -10.74 -2.88 6.37
N GLY A 23 -9.87 -2.38 5.49
CA GLY A 23 -8.65 -1.68 5.89
C GLY A 23 -7.54 -2.58 6.43
N ARG A 24 -7.57 -3.89 6.10
CA ARG A 24 -6.57 -4.87 6.54
C ARG A 24 -5.17 -4.50 6.01
N ALA A 25 -4.17 -4.56 6.89
CA ALA A 25 -2.77 -4.44 6.50
C ALA A 25 -2.33 -5.65 5.64
N VAL A 26 -1.67 -5.37 4.52
CA VAL A 26 -1.17 -6.40 3.58
C VAL A 26 0.35 -6.43 3.50
N ILE A 27 1.02 -5.29 3.75
CA ILE A 27 2.47 -5.17 3.81
C ILE A 27 2.82 -4.28 4.99
N ALA A 28 3.81 -4.69 5.78
CA ALA A 28 4.42 -3.87 6.83
C ALA A 28 5.87 -3.54 6.47
N PHE A 29 6.28 -2.31 6.75
CA PHE A 29 7.64 -1.84 6.57
C PHE A 29 8.28 -1.65 7.94
N LEU A 30 9.42 -2.30 8.14
CA LEU A 30 10.22 -2.11 9.35
C LEU A 30 10.87 -0.72 9.32
N PRO A 31 11.01 -0.06 10.48
CA PRO A 31 11.77 1.17 10.59
C PRO A 31 13.23 0.95 10.22
N ASN A 32 13.90 2.02 9.77
CA ASN A 32 15.30 1.99 9.40
C ASN A 32 16.03 3.19 10.00
N ASP A 33 16.74 2.96 11.09
CA ASP A 33 17.42 4.03 11.84
C ASP A 33 18.57 4.68 11.04
N ARG A 34 19.21 3.92 10.14
CA ARG A 34 20.29 4.44 9.28
C ARG A 34 19.77 5.28 8.12
N LYS A 35 18.55 4.99 7.65
CA LYS A 35 17.88 5.68 6.54
C LYS A 35 16.38 5.81 6.85
N PRO A 36 15.97 6.78 7.69
CA PRO A 36 14.59 6.89 8.18
C PRO A 36 13.54 7.04 7.09
N ASP A 37 13.90 7.63 5.94
CA ASP A 37 12.98 7.85 4.82
C ASP A 37 12.84 6.63 3.89
N ALA A 38 13.73 5.64 3.99
CA ALA A 38 13.71 4.48 3.10
C ALA A 38 12.39 3.68 3.15
N PRO A 39 11.81 3.39 4.33
CA PRO A 39 10.50 2.73 4.43
C PRO A 39 9.38 3.52 3.74
N LEU A 40 9.33 4.84 3.93
CA LEU A 40 8.30 5.69 3.32
C LEU A 40 8.42 5.72 1.80
N ASN A 41 9.64 5.86 1.28
CA ASN A 41 9.92 5.84 -0.15
C ASN A 41 9.51 4.50 -0.77
N MET A 42 9.85 3.38 -0.13
CA MET A 42 9.43 2.05 -0.59
C MET A 42 7.91 1.88 -0.57
N ALA A 43 7.24 2.30 0.52
CA ALA A 43 5.79 2.22 0.62
C ALA A 43 5.09 3.03 -0.48
N SER A 44 5.61 4.21 -0.83
CA SER A 44 5.10 5.05 -1.92
C SER A 44 5.21 4.39 -3.29
N VAL A 45 6.33 3.70 -3.58
CA VAL A 45 6.49 2.95 -4.83
C VAL A 45 5.56 1.73 -4.86
N CYS A 46 5.52 0.96 -3.78
CA CYS A 46 4.67 -0.23 -3.68
C CYS A 46 3.19 0.10 -3.82
N VAL A 47 2.68 1.14 -3.14
CA VAL A 47 1.25 1.47 -3.17
C VAL A 47 0.80 1.89 -4.58
N LYS A 48 1.63 2.64 -5.31
CA LYS A 48 1.37 3.02 -6.70
C LYS A 48 1.30 1.78 -7.61
N ALA A 49 2.25 0.86 -7.47
CA ALA A 49 2.26 -0.36 -8.27
C ALA A 49 1.05 -1.26 -7.98
N LEU A 50 0.66 -1.41 -6.71
CA LEU A 50 -0.50 -2.19 -6.30
C LEU A 50 -1.81 -1.60 -6.83
N ASN A 51 -1.98 -0.27 -6.74
CA ASN A 51 -3.17 0.40 -7.28
C ASN A 51 -3.24 0.28 -8.81
N ALA A 52 -2.12 0.43 -9.51
CA ALA A 52 -2.07 0.25 -10.96
C ALA A 52 -2.47 -1.19 -11.38
N GLU A 53 -2.01 -2.21 -10.64
CA GLU A 53 -2.38 -3.60 -10.93
C GLU A 53 -3.85 -3.90 -10.56
N ALA A 54 -4.35 -3.33 -9.46
CA ALA A 54 -5.76 -3.44 -9.08
C ALA A 54 -6.69 -2.84 -10.15
N GLU A 55 -6.31 -1.68 -10.72
CA GLU A 55 -7.06 -1.06 -11.80
C GLU A 55 -7.08 -1.94 -13.06
N LYS A 56 -5.94 -2.51 -13.46
CA LYS A 56 -5.88 -3.46 -14.59
C LYS A 56 -6.73 -4.70 -14.35
N TYR A 57 -6.72 -5.23 -13.13
CA TYR A 57 -7.53 -6.40 -12.78
C TYR A 57 -9.03 -6.09 -12.82
N ARG A 58 -9.46 -4.91 -12.35
CA ARG A 58 -10.85 -4.46 -12.48
C ARG A 58 -11.29 -4.36 -13.93
N LYS A 59 -10.49 -3.68 -14.78
CA LYS A 59 -10.79 -3.54 -16.22
C LYS A 59 -10.94 -4.88 -16.94
N ARG A 60 -10.13 -5.90 -16.57
CA ARG A 60 -10.24 -7.26 -17.13
C ARG A 60 -11.49 -8.02 -16.67
N ARG A 61 -12.06 -7.70 -15.50
CA ARG A 61 -13.28 -8.35 -15.00
C ARG A 61 -14.56 -7.74 -15.58
N ASP A 62 -14.49 -6.50 -16.06
CA ASP A 62 -15.63 -5.76 -16.61
C ASP A 62 -15.81 -5.99 -18.14
N THR A 63 -14.86 -6.70 -18.78
CA THR A 63 -14.91 -7.19 -20.19
C THR A 63 -15.18 -8.68 -20.23
#